data_AF-A0A4R3FYB2-F1
#
_entry.id   AF-A0A4R3FYB2-F1
#
_cell.length_a   1.000
_cell.length_b   1.000
_cell.length_c   1.000
_cell.angle_alpha   90.00
_cell.angle_beta   90.00
_cell.angle_gamma   90.00
#
_symmetry.space_group_name_H-M   'P 1'
#
loop_
_entity.id
_entity.type
_entity.pdbx_description
1 polymer ?
#
loop_
_entity_poly.entity_id
_entity_poly.type
_entity_poly.pdbx_seq_one_letter_code
_entity_poly.pdbx_strand_id
1 'polypeptide(L)'
;MGRGNTSDRPPDGAAQRGLWRLMLKLPSIRGELQMFAARNRALDDLCEAYEDASVTLERIRKKPGDTDYTLVREYETICTEIETEVIKYCVQHRQK
;
A
#
# COMPACT_ATOMS: atom_id res chain seq x y z
N MET A 1 34.78 -6.99 -6.41
CA MET A 1 33.90 -6.51 -5.33
C MET A 1 32.60 -6.05 -5.98
N GLY A 2 31.52 -6.78 -5.76
CA GLY A 2 30.28 -6.68 -6.53
C GLY A 2 29.53 -5.38 -6.24
N ARG A 3 29.16 -4.65 -7.29
CA ARG A 3 28.17 -3.58 -7.22
C ARG A 3 26.81 -4.25 -6.97
N GLY A 4 26.27 -4.07 -5.78
CA GLY A 4 24.88 -4.40 -5.47
C GLY A 4 23.98 -3.48 -6.29
N ASN A 5 23.53 -3.98 -7.45
CA ASN A 5 22.56 -3.31 -8.30
C ASN A 5 21.19 -3.49 -7.65
N THR A 6 20.85 -2.66 -6.65
CA THR A 6 19.48 -2.54 -6.13
C THR A 6 18.63 -1.79 -7.16
N SER A 7 18.30 -2.46 -8.25
CA SER A 7 17.28 -2.07 -9.22
C SER A 7 16.77 -3.32 -9.92
N ASP A 8 16.42 -4.33 -9.12
CA ASP A 8 15.44 -5.34 -9.50
C ASP A 8 14.16 -4.99 -8.74
N ARG A 9 13.59 -3.82 -9.04
CA ARG A 9 12.20 -3.53 -8.66
C ARG A 9 11.39 -4.07 -9.82
N PRO A 10 10.70 -5.22 -9.70
CA PRO A 10 9.80 -5.64 -10.76
C PRO A 10 8.78 -4.51 -10.96
N PRO A 11 8.56 -4.05 -12.20
CA PRO A 11 7.77 -2.86 -12.45
C PRO A 11 6.32 -3.10 -12.01
N ASP A 12 5.79 -2.16 -11.25
CA ASP A 12 4.38 -1.82 -11.08
C ASP A 12 3.37 -2.88 -10.61
N GLY A 13 3.73 -4.15 -10.43
CA GLY A 13 2.74 -5.17 -10.07
C GLY A 13 2.19 -5.01 -8.65
N ALA A 14 3.06 -4.74 -7.67
CA ALA A 14 2.66 -4.57 -6.27
C ALA A 14 1.97 -3.23 -6.03
N ALA A 15 2.55 -2.13 -6.52
CA ALA A 15 1.96 -0.80 -6.44
C ALA A 15 0.57 -0.74 -7.12
N GLN A 16 0.42 -1.31 -8.32
CA GLN A 16 -0.87 -1.34 -9.01
C GLN A 16 -1.93 -2.16 -8.26
N ARG A 17 -1.55 -3.30 -7.68
CA ARG A 17 -2.47 -4.11 -6.84
C ARG A 17 -2.87 -3.35 -5.57
N GLY A 18 -1.92 -2.72 -4.91
CA GLY A 18 -2.15 -1.88 -3.74
C GLY A 18 -3.06 -0.70 -4.06
N LEU A 19 -2.84 -0.04 -5.20
CA LEU A 19 -3.69 1.02 -5.73
C LEU A 19 -5.13 0.53 -5.90
N TRP A 20 -5.34 -0.62 -6.54
CA TRP A 20 -6.69 -1.17 -6.71
C TRP A 20 -7.36 -1.52 -5.38
N ARG A 21 -6.62 -2.11 -4.44
CA ARG A 21 -7.17 -2.38 -3.09
C ARG A 21 -7.55 -1.09 -2.38
N LEU A 22 -6.71 -0.07 -2.43
CA LEU A 22 -6.98 1.26 -1.87
C LEU A 22 -8.19 1.91 -2.54
N MET A 23 -8.34 1.81 -3.87
CA MET A 23 -9.52 2.32 -4.58
C MET A 23 -10.82 1.63 -4.16
N LEU A 24 -10.77 0.34 -3.83
CA LEU A 24 -11.93 -0.41 -3.33
C LEU A 24 -12.25 -0.03 -1.87
N LYS A 25 -11.21 0.20 -1.05
CA LYS A 25 -11.36 0.65 0.34
C LYS A 25 -11.79 2.11 0.48
N LEU A 26 -11.32 2.98 -0.41
CA LEU A 26 -11.44 4.43 -0.35
C LEU A 26 -12.11 4.99 -1.62
N PRO A 27 -13.39 4.65 -1.88
CA PRO A 27 -14.07 5.04 -3.12
C PRO A 27 -14.20 6.56 -3.28
N SER A 28 -14.26 7.31 -2.17
CA SER A 28 -14.46 8.76 -2.16
C SER A 28 -13.27 9.57 -2.70
N ILE A 29 -12.07 8.98 -2.79
CA ILE A 29 -10.86 9.63 -3.32
C ILE A 29 -10.28 8.89 -4.54
N ARG A 30 -11.04 7.95 -5.11
CA ARG A 30 -10.56 7.06 -6.19
C ARG A 30 -10.01 7.81 -7.39
N GLY A 31 -10.65 8.91 -7.80
CA GLY A 31 -10.22 9.69 -8.96
C GLY A 31 -8.85 10.35 -8.75
N GLU A 32 -8.70 11.01 -7.60
CA GLU A 32 -7.45 11.67 -7.20
C GLU A 32 -6.34 10.66 -6.95
N LEU A 33 -6.67 9.54 -6.31
CA LEU A 33 -5.74 8.45 -6.09
C LEU A 33 -5.17 7.92 -7.42
N GLN A 34 -6.03 7.68 -8.42
CA GLN A 34 -5.60 7.26 -9.75
C GLN A 34 -4.69 8.31 -10.42
N MET A 35 -5.11 9.57 -10.36
CA MET A 35 -4.42 10.67 -11.03
C MET A 35 -3.05 10.94 -10.42
N PHE A 36 -2.95 10.88 -9.09
CA PHE A 36 -1.72 11.14 -8.37
C PHE A 36 -0.77 9.94 -8.36
N ALA A 37 -1.28 8.70 -8.33
CA ALA A 37 -0.42 7.51 -8.35
C ALA A 37 0.39 7.45 -9.66
N ALA A 38 -0.21 7.82 -10.78
CA ALA A 38 0.47 7.89 -12.08
C ALA A 38 1.53 9.01 -12.18
N ARG A 39 1.56 9.96 -11.24
CA ARG A 39 2.40 11.17 -11.32
C ARG A 39 3.37 11.34 -10.16
N ASN A 40 3.10 10.74 -9.00
CA ASN A 40 3.94 10.87 -7.81
C ASN A 40 4.40 9.50 -7.32
N ARG A 41 5.73 9.31 -7.37
CA ARG A 41 6.43 8.15 -6.85
C ARG A 41 6.19 7.88 -5.36
N ALA A 42 5.99 8.92 -4.55
CA ALA A 42 5.69 8.75 -3.13
C ALA A 42 4.34 8.03 -2.92
N LEU A 43 3.34 8.32 -3.77
CA LEU A 43 2.06 7.64 -3.69
C LEU A 43 2.14 6.21 -4.24
N ASP A 44 2.96 6.00 -5.27
CA ASP A 44 3.29 4.67 -5.79
C ASP A 44 3.97 3.78 -4.72
N ASP A 45 4.95 4.34 -4.00
CA ASP A 45 5.64 3.67 -2.88
C ASP A 45 4.66 3.35 -1.73
N LEU A 46 3.72 4.24 -1.42
CA LEU A 46 2.65 3.99 -0.42
C LEU A 46 1.70 2.86 -0.88
N CYS A 47 1.36 2.82 -2.18
CA CYS A 47 0.54 1.74 -2.73
C CYS A 47 1.26 0.39 -2.65
N GLU A 48 2.55 0.35 -2.96
CA GLU A 48 3.36 -0.87 -2.84
C GLU A 48 3.45 -1.35 -1.39
N ALA A 49 3.72 -0.44 -0.44
CA ALA A 49 3.76 -0.76 0.99
C ALA A 49 2.41 -1.29 1.49
N TYR A 50 1.31 -0.72 1.01
CA TYR A 50 -0.03 -1.19 1.35
C TYR A 50 -0.30 -2.60 0.83
N GLU A 51 0.13 -2.93 -0.39
CA GLU A 51 0.01 -4.29 -0.93
C GLU A 51 0.81 -5.28 -0.09
N ASP A 52 2.06 -4.96 0.26
CA ASP A 52 2.92 -5.85 1.04
C ASP A 52 2.35 -6.13 2.44
N ALA A 53 1.89 -5.08 3.13
CA ALA A 53 1.23 -5.18 4.43
C ALA A 53 -0.06 -6.01 4.33
N SER A 54 -0.89 -5.76 3.30
CA SER A 54 -2.14 -6.48 3.08
C SER A 54 -1.92 -7.97 2.79
N VAL A 55 -0.95 -8.29 1.92
CA VAL A 55 -0.59 -9.67 1.59
C VAL A 55 -0.07 -10.40 2.83
N THR A 56 0.76 -9.74 3.63
CA THR A 56 1.29 -10.34 4.86
C THR A 56 0.19 -10.57 5.88
N LEU A 57 -0.70 -9.59 6.10
CA LEU A 57 -1.87 -9.72 6.97
C LEU A 57 -2.77 -10.89 6.54
N GLU A 58 -3.05 -11.01 5.24
CA GLU A 58 -3.83 -12.14 4.71
C GLU A 58 -3.14 -13.48 4.94
N ARG A 59 -1.81 -13.55 4.78
CA ARG A 59 -1.04 -14.77 5.02
C ARG A 59 -1.10 -15.17 6.49
N ILE A 60 -0.96 -14.23 7.41
CA ILE A 60 -1.04 -14.49 8.86
C ILE A 60 -2.44 -15.00 9.23
N ARG A 61 -3.49 -14.36 8.70
CA ARG A 61 -4.89 -14.77 8.93
C ARG A 61 -5.24 -16.14 8.37
N LYS A 62 -4.61 -16.54 7.25
CA LYS A 62 -4.85 -17.83 6.58
C LYS A 62 -4.03 -18.98 7.17
N LYS A 63 -3.09 -18.74 8.09
CA LYS A 63 -2.31 -19.80 8.76
C LYS A 63 -3.21 -20.60 9.71
N PRO A 64 -3.50 -21.88 9.43
CA PRO A 64 -4.36 -22.68 10.29
C PRO A 64 -3.65 -23.02 11.61
N GLY A 65 -4.33 -22.79 12.73
CA GLY A 65 -3.91 -23.25 14.07
C GLY A 65 -3.00 -22.31 14.86
N ASP A 66 -2.50 -21.23 14.27
CA ASP A 66 -1.60 -20.28 14.92
C ASP A 66 -1.80 -18.87 14.35
N THR A 67 -3.02 -18.33 14.51
CA THR A 67 -3.26 -16.91 14.20
C THR A 67 -2.66 -16.08 15.32
N ASP A 68 -1.49 -15.51 15.07
CA ASP A 68 -0.90 -14.52 15.97
C ASP A 68 -1.72 -13.23 15.92
N TYR A 69 -2.68 -13.12 16.83
CA TYR A 69 -3.57 -11.96 16.95
C TYR A 69 -2.81 -10.65 17.21
N THR A 70 -1.62 -10.73 17.82
CA THR A 70 -0.77 -9.55 18.02
C THR A 70 -0.25 -9.09 16.67
N LEU A 71 0.36 -10.00 15.91
CA LEU A 71 0.90 -9.70 14.59
C LEU A 71 -0.20 -9.22 13.62
N VAL A 72 -1.39 -9.81 13.69
CA VAL A 72 -2.57 -9.36 12.93
C VAL A 72 -2.91 -7.90 13.25
N ARG A 73 -2.98 -7.52 14.54
CA ARG A 73 -3.29 -6.15 14.95
C ARG A 73 -2.21 -5.15 14.54
N GLU A 74 -0.94 -5.54 14.62
CA GLU A 74 0.18 -4.70 14.16
C GLU A 74 0.03 -4.40 12.66
N TYR A 75 -0.17 -5.43 11.83
CA TYR A 75 -0.33 -5.25 10.39
C TYR A 75 -1.63 -4.51 10.01
N GLU A 76 -2.72 -4.69 10.77
CA GLU A 76 -3.93 -3.86 10.59
C GLU A 76 -3.68 -2.38 10.88
N THR A 77 -2.88 -2.10 11.90
CA THR A 77 -2.47 -0.73 12.25
C THR A 77 -1.64 -0.13 11.11
N ILE A 78 -0.64 -0.86 10.61
CA ILE A 78 0.19 -0.43 9.48
C ILE A 78 -0.67 -0.15 8.24
N CYS A 79 -1.62 -1.03 7.89
CA CYS A 79 -2.53 -0.79 6.78
C CYS A 79 -3.35 0.50 6.98
N THR A 80 -3.85 0.73 8.19
CA THR A 80 -4.65 1.92 8.53
C THR A 80 -3.82 3.21 8.49
N GLU A 81 -2.56 3.15 8.93
CA GLU A 81 -1.63 4.28 8.86
C GLU A 81 -1.31 4.64 7.41
N ILE A 82 -1.04 3.64 6.55
CA ILE A 82 -0.82 3.87 5.12
C ILE A 82 -2.06 4.45 4.46
N GLU A 83 -3.25 3.90 4.73
CA GLU A 83 -4.53 4.46 4.25
C GLU A 83 -4.68 5.92 4.64
N THR A 84 -4.35 6.27 5.88
CA THR A 84 -4.42 7.64 6.40
C THR A 84 -3.46 8.58 5.67
N GLU A 85 -2.21 8.17 5.45
CA GLU A 85 -1.22 8.96 4.73
C GLU A 85 -1.61 9.17 3.26
N VAL A 86 -2.16 8.13 2.60
CA VAL A 86 -2.71 8.23 1.25
C VAL A 86 -3.85 9.24 1.19
N ILE A 87 -4.80 9.19 2.14
CA ILE A 87 -5.91 10.15 2.21
C ILE A 87 -5.38 11.57 2.40
N LYS A 88 -4.48 11.78 3.36
CA LYS A 88 -3.86 13.11 3.60
C LYS A 88 -3.17 13.61 2.34
N TYR A 89 -2.39 12.76 1.68
CA TYR A 89 -1.71 13.10 0.44
C TYR A 89 -2.70 13.55 -0.64
N CYS A 90 -3.75 12.77 -0.90
CA CYS A 90 -4.78 13.10 -1.90
C CYS A 90 -5.52 14.41 -1.55
N VAL A 91 -5.89 14.63 -0.29
CA VAL A 91 -6.58 15.85 0.15
C VAL A 91 -5.68 17.08 0.02
N GLN A 92 -4.39 16.97 0.38
CA GLN A 92 -3.42 18.06 0.27
C GLN A 92 -3.12 18.44 -1.19
N HIS A 93 -3.07 17.46 -2.09
CA HIS A 93 -2.74 17.68 -3.50
C HIS A 93 -3.96 18.01 -4.37
N ARG A 94 -5.20 17.82 -3.87
CA ARG A 94 -6.44 18.22 -4.57
C ARG A 94 -6.57 19.75 -4.72
N GLN A 95 -5.90 20.54 -3.88
CA GLN A 95 -6.01 22.00 -3.82
C GLN A 95 -4.94 22.76 -4.64
N LYS A 96 -4.14 22.06 -5.46
CA LYS A 96 -3.15 22.65 -6.37
C LYS A 96 -3.52 22.35 -7.81
#